data_AF-A0A7V9TEX7-F1
#
_entry.id   AF-A0A7V9TEX7-F1
#
_cell.length_a   1.000
_cell.length_b   1.000
_cell.length_c   1.000
_cell.angle_alpha   90.00
_cell.angle_beta   90.00
_cell.angle_gamma   90.00
#
_symmetry.space_group_name_H-M   'P 1'
#
loop_
_entity.id
_entity.type
_entity.pdbx_description
1 polymer ?
#
loop_
_entity_poly.entity_id
_entity_poly.type
_entity_poly.pdbx_seq_one_letter_code
_entity_poly.pdbx_strand_id
1 'polypeptide(L)'
;MIIRKIKTLGPRGERVEIQLEDDRSILLSSEIAMREGLREETELSDAKVRLLEEEDLAWRAREAALHLLSYRARSRAELARRLLRKGFPDGIVESCLADLATRGFIDDGAFAASFARDRLRGRPKGPRRISQELRAMGVSADVVGPAIEEAMKDAEISDLDLARRAATRWRERPGEEPLRARRRLYDFLVRRGFSAEVARAILQERIGPGDETD
;
A
#
# COMPACT_ATOMS: atom_id res chain seq x y z
N MET A 1 20.63 -37.57 7.91
CA MET A 1 19.77 -37.61 9.11
C MET A 1 18.46 -38.22 8.72
N ILE A 2 17.83 -38.99 9.59
CA ILE A 2 16.55 -39.63 9.30
C ILE A 2 15.42 -38.89 10.05
N ILE A 3 14.26 -38.77 9.40
CA ILE A 3 13.04 -38.30 10.06
C ILE A 3 12.55 -39.40 11.00
N ARG A 4 12.60 -39.13 12.30
CA ARG A 4 12.13 -40.03 13.36
C ARG A 4 10.62 -39.96 13.55
N LYS A 5 10.06 -38.76 13.45
CA LYS A 5 8.63 -38.52 13.73
C LYS A 5 8.12 -37.28 13.05
N ILE A 6 6.87 -37.31 12.58
CA ILE A 6 6.16 -36.13 12.09
C ILE A 6 4.91 -35.89 12.95
N LYS A 7 4.76 -34.67 13.46
CA LYS A 7 3.58 -34.25 14.24
C LYS A 7 2.87 -33.10 13.55
N THR A 8 1.59 -33.25 13.31
CA THR A 8 0.74 -32.17 12.82
C THR A 8 0.42 -31.17 13.93
N LEU A 9 0.56 -29.87 13.64
CA LEU A 9 0.33 -28.76 14.55
C LEU A 9 -0.67 -27.76 13.96
N GLY A 10 -1.31 -26.98 14.85
CA GLY A 10 -2.27 -25.94 14.48
C GLY A 10 -3.72 -26.45 14.37
N PRO A 11 -4.72 -25.56 14.48
CA PRO A 11 -6.14 -25.92 14.51
C PRO A 11 -6.64 -26.60 13.23
N ARG A 12 -5.97 -26.40 12.08
CA ARG A 12 -6.32 -27.03 10.80
C ARG A 12 -5.24 -27.99 10.32
N GLY A 13 -4.25 -28.29 11.16
CA GLY A 13 -3.10 -29.09 10.77
C GLY A 13 -2.27 -28.46 9.67
N GLU A 14 -2.17 -27.13 9.68
CA GLU A 14 -1.48 -26.35 8.65
C GLU A 14 0.05 -26.32 8.82
N ARG A 15 0.56 -26.82 9.96
CA ARG A 15 1.99 -26.95 10.26
C ARG A 15 2.33 -28.39 10.60
N VAL A 16 3.59 -28.77 10.38
CA VAL A 16 4.15 -30.02 10.87
C VAL A 16 5.48 -29.77 11.58
N GLU A 17 5.66 -30.39 12.74
CA GLU A 17 6.96 -30.54 13.39
C GLU A 17 7.57 -31.87 12.94
N ILE A 18 8.76 -31.79 12.35
CA ILE A 18 9.55 -32.95 11.92
C ILE A 18 10.69 -33.10 12.92
N GLN A 19 10.69 -34.23 13.63
CA GLN A 19 11.73 -34.59 14.58
C GLN A 19 12.77 -35.48 13.89
N LEU A 20 14.03 -35.10 13.98
CA LEU A 20 15.17 -35.82 13.41
C LEU A 20 15.80 -36.72 14.49
N GLU A 21 16.57 -37.72 14.06
CA GLU A 21 17.26 -38.63 14.99
C GLU A 21 18.33 -37.96 15.86
N ASP A 22 18.89 -36.84 15.42
CA ASP A 22 19.91 -36.07 16.15
C ASP A 22 19.30 -35.06 17.14
N ASP A 23 18.07 -35.33 17.60
CA ASP A 23 17.25 -34.52 18.50
C ASP A 23 16.90 -33.10 17.99
N ARG A 24 17.25 -32.76 16.74
CA ARG A 24 16.76 -31.52 16.11
C ARG A 24 15.29 -31.64 15.71
N SER A 25 14.61 -30.51 15.69
CA SER A 25 13.29 -30.40 15.06
C SER A 25 13.25 -29.23 14.09
N ILE A 26 12.54 -29.44 12.98
CA ILE A 26 12.20 -28.37 12.03
C ILE A 26 10.69 -28.24 11.94
N LEU A 27 10.23 -27.00 11.80
CA LEU A 27 8.82 -26.68 11.70
C LEU A 27 8.50 -26.18 10.30
N LEU A 28 7.69 -26.93 9.56
CA LEU A 28 7.34 -26.64 8.18
C LEU A 28 5.83 -26.43 8.03
N SER A 29 5.40 -25.82 6.94
CA SER A 29 4.01 -25.91 6.50
C SER A 29 3.71 -27.33 6.04
N SER A 30 2.47 -27.78 6.26
CA SER A 30 2.03 -29.09 5.79
C SER A 30 2.10 -29.21 4.27
N GLU A 31 1.89 -28.10 3.55
CA GLU A 31 2.02 -28.02 2.10
C GLU A 31 3.44 -28.39 1.63
N ILE A 32 4.47 -27.84 2.27
CA ILE A 32 5.87 -28.14 1.92
C ILE A 32 6.18 -29.60 2.21
N ALA A 33 5.82 -30.10 3.40
CA ALA A 33 6.09 -31.48 3.76
C ALA A 33 5.41 -32.48 2.80
N MET A 34 4.18 -32.18 2.37
CA MET A 34 3.45 -32.99 1.39
C MET A 34 4.08 -32.93 0.00
N ARG A 35 4.44 -31.73 -0.49
CA ARG A 35 5.09 -31.55 -1.80
C ARG A 35 6.40 -32.31 -1.90
N GLU A 36 7.19 -32.25 -0.84
CA GLU A 36 8.50 -32.91 -0.75
C GLU A 36 8.40 -34.40 -0.40
N GLY A 37 7.18 -34.91 -0.16
CA GLY A 37 6.92 -36.31 0.12
C GLY A 37 7.55 -36.82 1.41
N LEU A 38 7.75 -35.92 2.40
CA LEU A 38 8.42 -36.23 3.65
C LEU A 38 7.60 -37.21 4.48
N ARG A 39 8.25 -38.30 4.91
CA ARG A 39 7.67 -39.36 5.75
C ARG A 39 8.68 -39.76 6.83
N GLU A 40 8.22 -40.46 7.85
CA GLU A 40 9.13 -41.17 8.76
C GLU A 40 10.07 -42.07 7.93
N GLU A 41 11.31 -42.23 8.41
CA GLU A 41 12.40 -42.91 7.70
C GLU A 41 12.96 -42.19 6.45
N THR A 42 12.50 -40.98 6.13
CA THR A 42 13.09 -40.19 5.04
C THR A 42 14.48 -39.69 5.44
N GLU A 43 15.49 -39.96 4.61
CA GLU A 43 16.82 -39.39 4.75
C GLU A 43 16.88 -37.95 4.23
N LEU A 44 17.36 -37.05 5.09
CA LEU A 44 17.62 -35.65 4.79
C LEU A 44 19.10 -35.33 5.00
N SER A 45 19.69 -34.66 4.03
CA SER A 45 20.99 -33.99 4.19
C SER A 45 20.83 -32.66 4.92
N ASP A 46 21.88 -32.16 5.58
CA ASP A 46 21.85 -30.83 6.20
C ASP A 46 21.54 -29.72 5.19
N ALA A 47 21.99 -29.89 3.93
CA ALA A 47 21.66 -28.96 2.86
C ALA A 47 20.16 -28.95 2.54
N LYS A 48 19.51 -30.14 2.52
CA LYS A 48 18.07 -30.23 2.29
C LYS A 48 17.27 -29.66 3.46
N VAL A 49 17.72 -29.88 4.70
CA VAL A 49 17.09 -29.28 5.89
C VAL A 49 17.07 -27.76 5.80
N ARG A 50 18.23 -27.14 5.51
CA ARG A 50 18.31 -25.67 5.34
C ARG A 50 17.39 -25.16 4.23
N LEU A 51 17.36 -25.86 3.09
CA LEU A 51 16.47 -25.51 1.99
C LEU A 51 14.98 -25.54 2.42
N LEU A 52 14.56 -26.57 3.15
CA LEU A 52 13.18 -26.69 3.64
C LEU A 52 12.82 -25.56 4.62
N GLU A 53 13.76 -25.17 5.49
CA GLU A 53 13.55 -24.06 6.42
C GLU A 53 13.42 -22.71 5.70
N GLU A 54 14.24 -22.47 4.67
CA GLU A 54 14.15 -21.30 3.81
C GLU A 54 12.83 -21.26 3.03
N GLU A 55 12.39 -22.40 2.49
CA GLU A 55 11.09 -22.54 1.82
C GLU A 55 9.93 -22.26 2.78
N ASP A 56 9.99 -22.75 4.02
CA ASP A 56 8.97 -22.47 5.05
C ASP A 56 8.93 -20.99 5.41
N LEU A 57 10.10 -20.35 5.50
CA LEU A 57 10.20 -18.91 5.76
C LEU A 57 9.55 -18.10 4.63
N ALA A 58 9.81 -18.47 3.37
CA ALA A 58 9.17 -17.86 2.21
C ALA A 58 7.65 -18.09 2.20
N TRP A 59 7.20 -19.30 2.52
CA TRP A 59 5.78 -19.63 2.65
C TRP A 59 5.10 -18.77 3.70
N ARG A 60 5.70 -18.62 4.89
CA ARG A 60 5.16 -17.77 5.97
C ARG A 60 5.11 -16.29 5.59
N ALA A 61 6.11 -15.79 4.87
CA ALA A 61 6.10 -14.41 4.36
C ALA A 61 4.94 -14.20 3.37
N ARG A 62 4.72 -15.15 2.45
CA ARG A 62 3.61 -15.15 1.49
C ARG A 62 2.26 -15.15 2.18
N GLU A 63 2.05 -16.05 3.14
CA GLU A 63 0.78 -16.12 3.89
C GLU A 63 0.53 -14.82 4.68
N ALA A 64 1.56 -14.26 5.32
CA ALA A 64 1.43 -12.97 6.01
C ALA A 64 1.07 -11.82 5.05
N ALA A 65 1.63 -11.79 3.85
CA ALA A 65 1.33 -10.79 2.83
C ALA A 65 -0.11 -10.93 2.30
N LEU A 66 -0.52 -12.16 1.96
CA LEU A 66 -1.88 -12.46 1.50
C LEU A 66 -2.92 -12.11 2.57
N HIS A 67 -2.63 -12.42 3.83
CA HIS A 67 -3.49 -12.02 4.95
C HIS A 67 -3.61 -10.50 5.07
N LEU A 68 -2.53 -9.74 4.86
CA LEU A 68 -2.60 -8.28 4.85
C LEU A 68 -3.46 -7.73 3.71
N LEU A 69 -3.37 -8.37 2.54
CA LEU A 69 -4.11 -8.02 1.32
C LEU A 69 -5.60 -8.40 1.41
N SER A 70 -5.96 -9.45 2.14
CA SER A 70 -7.36 -9.88 2.30
C SER A 70 -8.22 -8.84 3.03
N TYR A 71 -7.61 -7.96 3.83
CA TYR A 71 -8.32 -6.86 4.49
C TYR A 71 -8.56 -5.65 3.58
N ARG A 72 -7.57 -5.29 2.77
CA ARG A 72 -7.63 -4.19 1.79
C ARG A 72 -6.40 -4.23 0.87
N ALA A 73 -6.53 -3.57 -0.28
CA ALA A 73 -5.39 -3.27 -1.14
C ALA A 73 -4.31 -2.45 -0.39
N ARG A 74 -3.05 -2.71 -0.73
CA ARG A 74 -1.85 -2.09 -0.15
C ARG A 74 -0.80 -1.89 -1.24
N SER A 75 0.02 -0.86 -1.09
CA SER A 75 1.21 -0.71 -1.93
C SER A 75 2.27 -1.76 -1.60
N ARG A 76 3.15 -2.06 -2.56
CA ARG A 76 4.34 -2.90 -2.38
C ARG A 76 5.16 -2.43 -1.18
N ALA A 77 5.41 -1.12 -1.09
CA ALA A 77 6.18 -0.52 0.00
C ALA A 77 5.49 -0.62 1.38
N GLU A 78 4.15 -0.59 1.43
CA GLU A 78 3.43 -0.86 2.67
C GLU A 78 3.61 -2.32 3.11
N LEU A 79 3.51 -3.27 2.19
CA LEU A 79 3.71 -4.69 2.45
C LEU A 79 5.14 -4.99 2.91
N ALA A 80 6.16 -4.47 2.21
CA ALA A 80 7.57 -4.61 2.60
C ALA A 80 7.79 -4.19 4.06
N ARG A 81 7.37 -2.97 4.42
CA ARG A 81 7.50 -2.45 5.78
C ARG A 81 6.77 -3.31 6.82
N ARG A 82 5.63 -3.92 6.47
CA ARG A 82 4.86 -4.79 7.37
C ARG A 82 5.54 -6.14 7.57
N LEU A 83 6.09 -6.73 6.51
CA LEU A 83 6.80 -8.01 6.58
C LEU A 83 8.13 -7.88 7.32
N LEU A 84 8.91 -6.83 7.06
CA LEU A 84 10.14 -6.55 7.81
C LEU A 84 9.89 -6.37 9.30
N ARG A 85 8.82 -5.63 9.67
CA ARG A 85 8.40 -5.52 11.09
C ARG A 85 7.96 -6.84 11.72
N LYS A 86 7.59 -7.85 10.92
CA LYS A 86 7.29 -9.21 11.40
C LYS A 86 8.55 -10.07 11.55
N GLY A 87 9.73 -9.56 11.20
CA GLY A 87 11.01 -10.25 11.33
C GLY A 87 11.41 -11.10 10.13
N PHE A 88 10.75 -10.94 8.98
CA PHE A 88 11.19 -11.62 7.74
C PHE A 88 12.46 -10.95 7.18
N PRO A 89 13.47 -11.71 6.71
CA PRO A 89 14.66 -11.14 6.08
C PRO A 89 14.35 -10.39 4.78
N ASP A 90 15.12 -9.36 4.46
CA ASP A 90 14.93 -8.52 3.26
C ASP A 90 14.84 -9.34 1.96
N GLY A 91 15.74 -10.31 1.77
CA GLY A 91 15.73 -11.16 0.57
C GLY A 91 14.44 -11.98 0.40
N ILE A 92 13.89 -12.50 1.50
CA ILE A 92 12.61 -13.22 1.49
C ILE A 92 11.46 -12.28 1.20
N VAL A 93 11.49 -11.07 1.78
CA VAL A 93 10.47 -10.04 1.54
C VAL A 93 10.46 -9.64 0.07
N GLU A 94 11.60 -9.29 -0.52
CA GLU A 94 11.66 -8.85 -1.92
C GLU A 94 11.22 -9.96 -2.89
N SER A 95 11.67 -11.20 -2.67
CA SER A 95 11.26 -12.35 -3.48
C SER A 95 9.75 -12.61 -3.36
N CYS A 96 9.20 -12.55 -2.14
CA CYS A 96 7.77 -12.73 -1.91
C CYS A 96 6.94 -11.64 -2.61
N LEU A 97 7.35 -10.38 -2.52
CA LEU A 97 6.63 -9.27 -3.14
C LEU A 97 6.75 -9.30 -4.67
N ALA A 98 7.89 -9.76 -5.20
CA ALA A 98 8.06 -9.98 -6.65
C ALA A 98 7.12 -11.07 -7.17
N ASP A 99 7.03 -12.23 -6.50
CA ASP A 99 6.08 -13.29 -6.86
C ASP A 99 4.63 -12.80 -6.84
N LEU A 100 4.23 -12.11 -5.76
CA LEU A 100 2.87 -11.60 -5.63
C LEU A 100 2.53 -10.53 -6.67
N ALA A 101 3.51 -9.71 -7.09
CA ALA A 101 3.32 -8.76 -8.19
C ALA A 101 3.14 -9.48 -9.53
N THR A 102 3.99 -10.47 -9.85
CA THR A 102 3.89 -11.28 -11.07
C THR A 102 2.54 -12.00 -11.17
N ARG A 103 1.99 -12.43 -10.02
CA ARG A 103 0.69 -13.10 -9.93
C ARG A 103 -0.50 -12.13 -9.87
N GLY A 104 -0.26 -10.82 -9.94
CA GLY A 104 -1.31 -9.79 -9.96
C GLY A 104 -1.95 -9.49 -8.61
N PHE A 105 -1.40 -9.98 -7.49
CA PHE A 105 -1.87 -9.63 -6.15
C PHE A 105 -1.41 -8.25 -5.68
N ILE A 106 -0.28 -7.77 -6.23
CA ILE A 106 0.28 -6.45 -5.96
C ILE A 106 0.34 -5.69 -7.27
N ASP A 107 -0.34 -4.56 -7.31
CA ASP A 107 -0.29 -3.61 -8.42
C ASP A 107 -0.34 -2.20 -7.83
N ASP A 108 0.81 -1.53 -7.82
CA ASP A 108 0.92 -0.17 -7.30
C ASP A 108 0.19 0.86 -8.17
N GLY A 109 0.04 0.59 -9.48
CA GLY A 109 -0.74 1.42 -10.40
C GLY A 109 -2.23 1.34 -10.10
N ALA A 110 -2.78 0.13 -10.05
CA ALA A 110 -4.18 -0.09 -9.69
C ALA A 110 -4.49 0.41 -8.26
N PHE A 111 -3.57 0.19 -7.32
CA PHE A 111 -3.66 0.75 -5.97
C PHE A 111 -3.73 2.28 -5.99
N ALA A 112 -2.81 2.93 -6.72
CA ALA A 112 -2.73 4.38 -6.80
C ALA A 112 -3.96 5.00 -7.47
N ALA A 113 -4.44 4.42 -8.57
CA ALA A 113 -5.62 4.90 -9.29
C ALA A 113 -6.88 4.76 -8.41
N SER A 114 -7.05 3.64 -7.73
CA SER A 114 -8.16 3.43 -6.78
C SER A 114 -8.11 4.43 -5.62
N PHE A 115 -6.94 4.62 -5.02
CA PHE A 115 -6.75 5.60 -3.96
C PHE A 115 -7.05 7.03 -4.43
N ALA A 116 -6.62 7.41 -5.63
CA ALA A 116 -6.92 8.71 -6.22
C ALA A 116 -8.44 8.86 -6.41
N ARG A 117 -9.13 7.90 -7.03
CA ARG A 117 -10.60 7.90 -7.19
C ARG A 117 -11.33 8.12 -5.86
N ASP A 118 -10.92 7.44 -4.80
CA ASP A 118 -11.50 7.62 -3.46
C ASP A 118 -11.31 9.04 -2.91
N ARG A 119 -10.15 9.66 -3.16
CA ARG A 119 -9.86 11.03 -2.74
C ARG A 119 -10.64 12.07 -3.53
N LEU A 120 -10.87 11.81 -4.82
CA LEU A 120 -11.69 12.66 -5.69
C LEU A 120 -13.16 12.66 -5.26
N ARG A 121 -13.72 11.50 -4.88
CA ARG A 121 -15.12 11.36 -4.44
C ARG A 121 -15.40 11.95 -3.05
N GLY A 122 -14.43 11.87 -2.12
CA GLY A 122 -14.63 12.19 -0.70
C GLY A 122 -14.56 13.68 -0.34
N ARG A 123 -13.53 14.05 0.45
CA ARG A 123 -13.21 15.46 0.74
C ARG A 123 -12.24 15.93 -0.35
N PRO A 124 -12.64 16.78 -1.31
CA PRO A 124 -11.82 17.10 -2.47
C PRO A 124 -10.45 17.64 -2.06
N LYS A 125 -9.42 17.02 -2.61
CA LYS A 125 -8.01 17.40 -2.47
C LYS A 125 -7.47 17.62 -3.88
N GLY A 126 -6.56 18.57 -4.03
CA GLY A 126 -5.89 18.80 -5.29
C GLY A 126 -4.88 17.67 -5.60
N PRO A 127 -4.52 17.50 -6.89
CA PRO A 127 -3.57 16.49 -7.37
C PRO A 127 -2.26 16.44 -6.58
N ARG A 128 -1.72 17.61 -6.17
CA ARG A 128 -0.45 17.66 -5.41
C ARG A 128 -0.57 16.97 -4.07
N ARG A 129 -1.72 17.10 -3.39
CA ARG A 129 -1.92 16.46 -2.09
C ARG A 129 -2.14 14.97 -2.23
N ILE A 130 -2.87 14.54 -3.25
CA ILE A 130 -3.05 13.11 -3.57
C ILE A 130 -1.68 12.49 -3.88
N SER A 131 -0.87 13.16 -4.69
CA SER A 131 0.50 12.76 -5.01
C SER A 131 1.39 12.59 -3.77
N GLN A 132 1.35 13.56 -2.84
CA GLN A 132 2.08 13.46 -1.57
C GLN A 132 1.64 12.25 -0.74
N GLU A 133 0.32 11.99 -0.66
CA GLU A 133 -0.21 10.86 0.10
C GLU A 133 0.24 9.52 -0.51
N LEU A 134 0.21 9.39 -1.84
CA LEU A 134 0.69 8.19 -2.54
C LEU A 134 2.19 7.96 -2.33
N ARG A 135 3.01 9.01 -2.45
CA ARG A 135 4.46 8.91 -2.18
C ARG A 135 4.77 8.55 -0.73
N ALA A 136 4.01 9.06 0.24
CA ALA A 136 4.16 8.68 1.65
C ALA A 136 3.82 7.19 1.88
N MET A 137 2.92 6.63 1.07
CA MET A 137 2.63 5.20 1.04
C MET A 137 3.68 4.40 0.25
N GLY A 138 4.67 5.07 -0.34
CA GLY A 138 5.80 4.47 -1.04
C GLY A 138 5.53 4.09 -2.50
N VAL A 139 4.50 4.68 -3.11
CA VAL A 139 4.25 4.55 -4.56
C VAL A 139 5.27 5.42 -5.31
N SER A 140 5.88 4.86 -6.35
CA SER A 140 6.91 5.52 -7.14
C SER A 140 6.37 6.72 -7.94
N ALA A 141 7.23 7.70 -8.21
CA ALA A 141 6.81 8.95 -8.85
C ALA A 141 6.27 8.76 -10.27
N ASP A 142 6.82 7.78 -11.00
CA ASP A 142 6.40 7.35 -12.34
C ASP A 142 5.00 6.72 -12.35
N VAL A 143 4.54 6.13 -11.25
CA VAL A 143 3.17 5.59 -11.12
C VAL A 143 2.18 6.66 -10.67
N VAL A 144 2.61 7.57 -9.77
CA VAL A 144 1.73 8.54 -9.13
C VAL A 144 1.06 9.51 -10.11
N GLY A 145 1.80 10.04 -11.08
CA GLY A 145 1.26 10.99 -12.07
C GLY A 145 0.15 10.36 -12.91
N PRO A 146 0.46 9.29 -13.67
CA PRO A 146 -0.50 8.58 -14.51
C PRO A 146 -1.75 8.12 -13.74
N ALA A 147 -1.59 7.60 -12.53
CA ALA A 147 -2.71 7.14 -11.72
C ALA A 147 -3.69 8.26 -11.31
N ILE A 148 -3.18 9.47 -11.04
CA ILE A 148 -4.02 10.63 -10.73
C ILE A 148 -4.73 11.12 -12.00
N GLU A 149 -4.00 11.20 -13.12
CA GLU A 149 -4.55 11.61 -14.42
C GLU A 149 -5.67 10.67 -14.88
N GLU A 150 -5.45 9.36 -14.81
CA GLU A 150 -6.44 8.33 -15.08
C GLU A 150 -7.68 8.49 -14.20
N ALA A 151 -7.49 8.62 -12.88
CA ALA A 151 -8.60 8.79 -11.95
C ALA A 151 -9.42 10.07 -12.20
N MET A 152 -8.78 11.17 -12.63
CA MET A 152 -9.45 12.42 -12.99
C MET A 152 -10.19 12.29 -14.31
N LYS A 153 -9.59 11.62 -15.30
CA LYS A 153 -10.21 11.34 -16.60
C LYS A 153 -11.45 10.45 -16.44
N ASP A 154 -11.36 9.37 -15.68
CA ASP A 154 -12.47 8.45 -15.38
C ASP A 154 -13.64 9.16 -14.68
N ALA A 155 -13.33 10.16 -13.86
CA ALA A 155 -14.33 10.95 -13.14
C ALA A 155 -14.82 12.17 -13.95
N GLU A 156 -14.31 12.38 -15.17
CA GLU A 156 -14.56 13.53 -16.02
C GLU A 156 -14.46 14.87 -15.26
N ILE A 157 -13.42 15.00 -14.42
CA ILE A 157 -13.27 16.12 -13.50
C ILE A 157 -11.94 16.85 -13.67
N SER A 158 -12.00 18.18 -13.78
CA SER A 158 -10.80 19.01 -13.80
C SER A 158 -10.31 19.36 -12.38
N ASP A 159 -9.06 19.83 -12.28
CA ASP A 159 -8.53 20.36 -11.01
C ASP A 159 -9.35 21.57 -10.53
N LEU A 160 -9.82 22.39 -11.47
CA LEU A 160 -10.66 23.55 -11.19
C LEU A 160 -12.02 23.12 -10.60
N ASP A 161 -12.64 22.07 -11.13
CA ASP A 161 -13.91 21.55 -10.60
C ASP A 161 -13.75 20.96 -9.18
N LEU A 162 -12.65 20.27 -8.92
CA LEU A 162 -12.30 19.82 -7.57
C LEU A 162 -12.11 21.00 -6.61
N ALA A 163 -11.44 22.06 -7.07
CA ALA A 163 -11.21 23.27 -6.28
C ALA A 163 -12.52 24.00 -5.98
N ARG A 164 -13.44 24.11 -6.95
CA ARG A 164 -14.81 24.63 -6.74
C ARG A 164 -15.53 23.83 -5.66
N ARG A 165 -15.53 22.50 -5.78
CA ARG A 165 -16.14 21.59 -4.78
C ARG A 165 -15.48 21.71 -3.40
N ALA A 166 -14.17 21.95 -3.33
CA ALA A 166 -13.48 22.19 -2.06
C ALA A 166 -13.90 23.54 -1.45
N ALA A 167 -14.04 24.57 -2.28
CA ALA A 167 -14.38 25.92 -1.87
C ALA A 167 -15.81 26.03 -1.31
N THR A 168 -16.77 25.23 -1.78
CA THR A 168 -18.14 25.22 -1.21
C THR A 168 -18.16 24.85 0.29
N ARG A 169 -17.13 24.13 0.77
CA ARG A 169 -16.97 23.77 2.18
C ARG A 169 -16.19 24.82 2.99
N TRP A 170 -15.66 25.85 2.34
CA TRP A 170 -15.04 26.99 3.00
C TRP A 170 -16.10 28.05 3.30
N ARG A 171 -16.03 28.61 4.50
CA ARG A 171 -16.97 29.62 5.01
C ARG A 171 -16.20 30.89 5.38
N GLU A 172 -16.73 32.02 4.94
CA GLU A 172 -16.33 33.33 5.41
C GLU A 172 -16.68 33.49 6.88
N ARG A 173 -15.90 34.30 7.59
CA ARG A 173 -16.27 34.70 8.95
C ARG A 173 -17.14 35.95 8.90
N PRO A 174 -18.16 36.06 9.76
CA PRO A 174 -18.94 37.29 9.85
C PRO A 174 -18.05 38.51 10.12
N GLY A 175 -18.23 39.59 9.35
CA GLY A 175 -17.45 40.84 9.49
C GLY A 175 -15.99 40.74 9.04
N GLU A 176 -15.60 39.70 8.31
CA GLU A 176 -14.25 39.55 7.79
C GLU A 176 -13.98 40.50 6.61
N GLU A 177 -12.81 41.15 6.66
CA GLU A 177 -12.33 42.05 5.61
C GLU A 177 -12.01 41.27 4.31
N PRO A 178 -12.38 41.78 3.11
CA PRO A 178 -12.26 41.03 1.86
C PRO A 178 -10.88 40.49 1.53
N LEU A 179 -9.80 41.24 1.74
CA LEU A 179 -8.43 40.79 1.49
C LEU A 179 -8.02 39.66 2.45
N ARG A 180 -8.41 39.76 3.73
CA ARG A 180 -8.24 38.66 4.70
C ARG A 180 -9.00 37.40 4.30
N ALA A 181 -10.26 37.53 3.87
CA ALA A 181 -11.07 36.41 3.37
C ALA A 181 -10.39 35.76 2.14
N ARG A 182 -9.92 36.57 1.20
CA ARG A 182 -9.20 36.14 -0.02
C ARG A 182 -7.93 35.36 0.30
N ARG A 183 -7.05 35.88 1.17
CA ARG A 183 -5.83 35.19 1.62
C ARG A 183 -6.15 33.85 2.28
N ARG A 184 -7.17 33.80 3.14
CA ARG A 184 -7.56 32.56 3.82
C ARG A 184 -8.12 31.50 2.88
N LEU A 185 -8.91 31.89 1.88
CA LEU A 185 -9.41 30.95 0.88
C LEU A 185 -8.25 30.42 0.02
N TYR A 186 -7.31 31.29 -0.37
CA TYR A 186 -6.09 30.89 -1.08
C TYR A 186 -5.31 29.83 -0.28
N ASP A 187 -4.96 30.15 0.98
CA ASP A 187 -4.20 29.25 1.85
C ASP A 187 -4.95 27.93 2.10
N PHE A 188 -6.28 27.99 2.20
CA PHE A 188 -7.12 26.82 2.34
C PHE A 188 -7.03 25.88 1.13
N LEU A 189 -7.03 26.42 -0.09
CA LEU A 189 -6.92 25.67 -1.33
C LEU A 189 -5.48 25.14 -1.54
N VAL A 190 -4.47 25.97 -1.31
CA VAL A 190 -3.06 25.56 -1.41
C VAL A 190 -2.73 24.44 -0.42
N ARG A 191 -3.18 24.53 0.85
CA ARG A 191 -3.01 23.44 1.84
C ARG A 191 -3.75 22.16 1.46
N ARG A 192 -4.79 22.26 0.62
CA ARG A 192 -5.49 21.12 0.04
C ARG A 192 -4.80 20.54 -1.20
N GLY A 193 -3.73 21.16 -1.68
CA GLY A 193 -2.91 20.66 -2.78
C GLY A 193 -3.33 21.16 -4.17
N PHE A 194 -4.15 22.21 -4.25
CA PHE A 194 -4.44 22.88 -5.51
C PHE A 194 -3.25 23.75 -5.95
N SER A 195 -3.08 23.92 -7.26
CA SER A 195 -2.04 24.82 -7.79
C SER A 195 -2.36 26.28 -7.44
N ALA A 196 -1.34 27.14 -7.47
CA ALA A 196 -1.54 28.58 -7.24
C ALA A 196 -2.48 29.20 -8.29
N GLU A 197 -2.37 28.74 -9.53
CA GLU A 197 -3.23 29.16 -10.66
C GLU A 197 -4.69 28.80 -10.40
N VAL A 198 -4.97 27.53 -10.08
CA VAL A 198 -6.33 27.07 -9.77
C VAL A 198 -6.89 27.79 -8.56
N ALA A 199 -6.07 27.99 -7.51
CA ALA A 199 -6.49 28.74 -6.34
C ALA A 199 -6.88 30.19 -6.72
N ARG A 200 -6.07 30.90 -7.52
CA ARG A 200 -6.37 32.26 -7.98
C ARG A 200 -7.65 32.32 -8.82
N ALA A 201 -7.88 31.35 -9.70
CA ALA A 201 -9.11 31.25 -10.48
C ALA A 201 -10.35 31.18 -9.57
N ILE A 202 -10.32 30.34 -8.53
CA ILE A 202 -11.41 30.25 -7.55
C ILE A 202 -11.60 31.55 -6.76
N LEU A 203 -10.52 32.26 -6.41
CA LEU A 203 -10.63 33.56 -5.74
C LEU A 203 -11.35 34.58 -6.63
N GLN A 204 -11.00 34.61 -7.92
CA GLN A 204 -11.65 35.48 -8.91
C GLN A 204 -13.15 35.16 -9.02
N GLU A 205 -13.51 33.87 -9.08
CA GLU A 205 -14.90 33.41 -9.17
C GLU A 205 -15.73 33.75 -7.92
N ARG A 206 -15.14 33.69 -6.72
CA ARG A 206 -15.90 33.77 -5.45
C ARG A 206 -15.90 35.13 -4.78
N ILE A 207 -14.81 35.88 -4.88
CA ILE A 207 -14.59 37.13 -4.14
C ILE A 207 -14.44 38.32 -5.11
N GLY A 208 -14.16 38.07 -6.39
CA GLY A 208 -13.90 39.10 -7.40
C GLY A 208 -12.42 39.44 -7.56
N PRO A 209 -12.08 40.43 -8.42
CA PRO A 209 -10.70 40.88 -8.60
C PRO A 209 -10.19 41.45 -7.27
N GLY A 210 -9.01 40.98 -6.85
CA GLY A 210 -8.22 41.72 -5.86
C GLY A 210 -7.39 42.71 -6.64
N ASP A 211 -7.34 43.97 -6.21
CA ASP A 211 -6.48 44.98 -6.85
C ASP A 211 -5.06 44.42 -7.02
N GLU A 212 -4.50 44.54 -8.22
CA GLU A 212 -3.24 43.89 -8.67
C GLU A 212 -1.96 44.46 -8.04
N THR A 213 -2.04 44.99 -6.82
CA THR A 213 -0.92 45.60 -6.10
C THR A 213 -0.75 44.95 -4.73
N ASP A 214 -0.05 43.81 -4.70
CA ASP A 214 0.94 43.41 -3.66
C ASP A 214 1.50 41.99 -3.89
#